data_AF-A0A1G1KDJ8-F1
#
_entry.id   AF-A0A1G1KDJ8-F1
#
_cell.length_a   1.000
_cell.length_b   1.000
_cell.length_c   1.000
_cell.angle_alpha   90.00
_cell.angle_beta   90.00
_cell.angle_gamma   90.00
#
_symmetry.space_group_name_H-M   'P 1'
#
loop_
_entity.id
_entity.type
_entity.pdbx_description
1 polymer ?
#
loop_
_entity_poly.entity_id
_entity_poly.type
_entity_poly.pdbx_seq_one_letter_code
_entity_poly.pdbx_strand_id
1 'polypeptide(L)' 'MPKGSGPTTAQERIDRLKTIRRRLGWSEEVCAYRLGVTYSTLNRWERGESLPRSRLVLTVIDHFIAKYQKEQPERG' A
#
# COMPACT_ATOMS: atom_id res chain seq x y z
N MET A 1 3.56 -9.88 -22.38
CA MET A 1 2.36 -10.13 -21.55
C MET A 1 2.85 -10.34 -20.13
N PRO A 2 2.50 -9.51 -19.12
CA PRO A 2 3.03 -9.76 -17.78
C PRO A 2 2.42 -11.06 -17.23
N LYS A 3 3.31 -11.99 -16.92
CA LYS A 3 3.06 -13.38 -16.52
C LYS A 3 2.56 -13.46 -15.08
N GLY A 4 1.68 -14.42 -14.81
CA GLY A 4 1.16 -14.70 -13.48
C GLY A 4 2.20 -15.26 -12.50
N SER A 5 1.92 -14.95 -11.22
CA SER A 5 2.15 -15.80 -10.04
C SER A 5 3.59 -16.12 -9.64
N GLY A 6 4.38 -15.08 -9.34
CA GLY A 6 5.48 -15.16 -8.38
C GLY A 6 5.04 -14.68 -6.99
N PRO A 7 5.82 -14.88 -5.91
CA PRO A 7 5.57 -14.20 -4.65
C PRO A 7 5.52 -12.70 -4.92
N THR A 8 4.38 -12.06 -4.63
CA THR A 8 4.28 -10.60 -4.75
C THR A 8 5.44 -10.00 -3.98
N THR A 9 6.22 -9.15 -4.62
CA THR A 9 7.38 -8.53 -3.97
C THR A 9 6.92 -7.48 -2.95
N ALA A 10 7.80 -7.08 -2.03
CA ALA A 10 7.52 -5.95 -1.13
C ALA A 10 7.26 -4.67 -1.96
N GLN A 11 8.00 -4.49 -3.07
CA GLN A 11 7.84 -3.35 -3.97
C GLN A 11 6.44 -3.30 -4.59
N GLU A 12 5.95 -4.41 -5.16
CA GLU A 12 4.61 -4.45 -5.76
C GLU A 12 3.49 -4.10 -4.77
N ARG A 13 3.64 -4.49 -3.50
CA ARG A 13 2.69 -4.11 -2.45
C ARG A 13 2.68 -2.60 -2.22
N ILE A 14 3.85 -1.97 -2.19
CA ILE A 14 3.96 -0.52 -2.04
C ILE A 14 3.36 0.20 -3.24
N ASP A 15 3.59 -0.27 -4.46
CA ASP A 15 2.99 0.32 -5.67
C ASP A 15 1.45 0.23 -5.66
N ARG A 16 0.89 -0.89 -5.20
CA ARG A 16 -0.56 -1.05 -5.02
C ARG A 16 -1.09 -0.11 -3.95
N LEU A 17 -0.38 0.03 -2.83
CA LEU A 17 -0.76 0.93 -1.74
C LEU A 17 -0.76 2.40 -2.21
N LYS A 18 0.26 2.81 -2.96
CA LYS A 18 0.36 4.13 -3.59
C LYS A 18 -0.77 4.39 -4.58
N THR A 19 -1.15 3.38 -5.35
CA THR A 19 -2.29 3.44 -6.29
C THR A 19 -3.61 3.65 -5.54
N ILE A 20 -3.85 2.89 -4.47
CA ILE A 20 -5.04 3.04 -3.62
C ILE A 20 -5.08 4.43 -2.99
N ARG A 21 -3.97 4.88 -2.42
CA ARG A 21 -3.85 6.22 -1.82
C ARG A 21 -4.24 7.32 -2.80
N ARG A 22 -3.67 7.30 -4.01
CA ARG A 22 -3.96 8.28 -5.06
C ARG A 22 -5.40 8.21 -5.52
N ARG A 23 -5.95 7.01 -5.71
CA ARG A 23 -7.35 6.81 -6.13
C ARG A 23 -8.34 7.38 -5.10
N LEU A 24 -8.02 7.24 -3.82
CA LEU A 24 -8.84 7.75 -2.70
C LEU A 24 -8.56 9.23 -2.36
N GLY A 25 -7.65 9.89 -3.09
CA GLY A 25 -7.29 11.29 -2.83
C GLY A 25 -6.58 11.52 -1.51
N TRP A 26 -5.97 10.48 -0.92
CA TRP A 26 -5.31 10.60 0.38
C TRP A 26 -3.89 11.14 0.25
N SER A 27 -3.51 12.00 1.19
CA SER A 27 -2.11 12.32 1.43
C SER A 27 -1.36 11.09 1.98
N GLU A 28 -0.04 11.12 1.90
CA GLU A 28 0.81 10.09 2.50
C GLU A 28 0.60 10.00 4.02
N GLU A 29 0.41 11.12 4.71
CA GLU A 29 0.12 11.14 6.14
C GLU A 29 -1.20 10.44 6.49
N VAL A 30 -2.27 10.72 5.73
CA VAL A 30 -3.57 10.05 5.93
C VAL A 30 -3.46 8.56 5.64
N CYS A 31 -2.74 8.18 4.59
CA CYS A 31 -2.53 6.77 4.26
C CYS A 31 -1.69 6.04 5.32
N ALA A 32 -0.63 6.67 5.81
CA ALA A 32 0.23 6.13 6.86
C ALA A 32 -0.55 5.94 8.16
N TYR A 33 -1.33 6.94 8.57
CA TYR A 33 -2.21 6.86 9.73
C TYR A 33 -3.21 5.70 9.60
N ARG A 34 -3.86 5.54 8.44
CA ARG A 34 -4.80 4.44 8.20
C ARG A 34 -4.13 3.07 8.14
N LEU A 35 -2.88 3.00 7.69
CA LEU A 35 -2.09 1.77 7.66
C LEU A 35 -1.50 1.41 9.05
N GLY A 36 -1.45 2.37 9.97
CA GLY A 36 -0.86 2.20 11.31
C GLY A 36 0.67 2.33 11.31
N VAL A 37 1.24 3.12 10.39
CA VAL A 37 2.68 3.41 10.33
C VAL A 37 2.93 4.91 10.38
N THR A 38 4.17 5.31 10.63
CA THR A 38 4.54 6.74 10.58
C THR A 38 4.57 7.25 9.14
N TYR A 39 4.33 8.55 8.94
CA TYR A 39 4.50 9.22 7.65
C TYR A 39 5.89 8.93 7.05
N SER A 40 6.96 9.09 7.85
CA SER A 40 8.33 8.87 7.39
C SER A 40 8.58 7.45 6.91
N THR A 41 7.94 6.45 7.53
CA THR A 41 7.99 5.05 7.09
C THR A 41 7.37 4.90 5.70
N LEU A 42 6.15 5.41 5.52
CA LEU A 42 5.45 5.29 4.24
C LEU A 42 6.14 6.08 3.13
N ASN A 43 6.59 7.32 3.41
CA ASN A 43 7.32 8.15 2.45
C ASN A 43 8.59 7.46 1.94
N ARG A 44 9.37 6.83 2.83
CA ARG A 44 10.57 6.06 2.41
C ARG A 44 10.21 4.84 1.57
N TRP A 45 9.10 4.16 1.88
CA TRP A 45 8.61 3.04 1.07
C TRP A 45 8.20 3.50 -0.34
N GLU A 46 7.39 4.55 -0.45
CA GLU A 46 6.90 5.06 -1.74
C GLU A 46 7.99 5.66 -2.64
N ARG A 47 9.11 6.08 -2.04
CA ARG A 47 10.33 6.56 -2.70
C ARG A 47 11.32 5.44 -3.04
N GLY A 48 11.09 4.21 -2.57
CA GLY A 48 12.00 3.08 -2.77
C GLY A 48 13.27 3.14 -1.91
N GLU A 49 13.36 4.05 -0.94
CA GLU A 49 14.52 4.17 -0.04
C GLU A 49 14.60 3.03 0.97
N SER A 50 13.46 2.41 1.29
CA SER A 50 13.40 1.20 2.10
C SER A 50 12.15 0.40 1.74
N LEU A 51 12.13 -0.88 2.08
CA LEU A 51 10.95 -1.73 1.88
C LEU A 51 10.59 -2.45 3.20
N PRO A 52 9.30 -2.78 3.41
CA PRO A 52 8.89 -3.55 4.56
C PRO A 52 9.53 -4.94 4.52
N ARG A 53 10.33 -5.26 5.54
CA ARG A 53 10.99 -6.58 5.71
C ARG A 53 10.24 -7.50 6.68
N SER A 54 9.45 -6.93 7.59
CA SER A 54 8.70 -7.70 8.58
C SER A 54 7.49 -8.37 7.92
N ARG A 55 7.34 -9.69 8.15
CA ARG A 55 6.21 -10.47 7.65
C ARG A 55 4.87 -9.93 8.17
N LEU A 56 4.82 -9.48 9.42
CA LEU A 56 3.63 -8.86 10.01
C LEU A 56 3.22 -7.60 9.23
N VAL A 57 4.19 -6.74 8.89
CA VAL A 57 3.92 -5.51 8.14
C VAL A 57 3.43 -5.84 6.72
N LEU A 58 4.02 -6.84 6.07
CA LEU A 58 3.55 -7.30 4.76
C LEU A 58 2.10 -7.79 4.81
N THR A 59 1.73 -8.57 5.84
CA THR A 59 0.34 -9.01 6.05
C THR A 59 -0.62 -7.84 6.27
N VAL A 60 -0.23 -6.85 7.08
CA VAL A 60 -1.04 -5.63 7.28
C VAL A 60 -1.26 -4.90 5.96
N ILE A 61 -0.22 -4.75 5.14
CA ILE A 61 -0.33 -4.14 3.81
C ILE A 61 -1.25 -4.95 2.90
N ASP A 62 -1.12 -6.28 2.88
CA ASP A 62 -1.97 -7.15 2.07
C ASP A 62 -3.46 -7.04 2.48
N HIS A 63 -3.75 -7.00 3.79
CA HIS A 63 -5.10 -6.77 4.30
C HIS A 63 -5.63 -5.39 3.94
N PHE A 64 -4.79 -4.36 4.05
CA PHE A 64 -5.14 -3.00 3.68
C PHE A 64 -5.50 -2.91 2.20
N ILE A 65 -4.69 -3.51 1.33
CA ILE A 65 -4.94 -3.59 -0.11
C ILE A 65 -6.26 -4.31 -0.38
N ALA A 66 -6.46 -5.49 0.21
CA ALA A 66 -7.68 -6.28 0.00
C ALA A 66 -8.95 -5.54 0.45
N LYS A 67 -8.88 -4.80 1.56
CA LYS A 67 -9.98 -3.96 2.06
C LYS A 67 -10.34 -2.89 1.04
N TYR A 68 -9.36 -2.08 0.63
CA TYR A 68 -9.62 -0.93 -0.23
C TYR A 68 -9.72 -1.27 -1.72
N GLN A 69 -9.39 -2.49 -2.15
CA GLN A 69 -9.71 -2.95 -3.50
C GLN A 69 -11.22 -3.12 -3.72
N LYS A 70 -11.96 -3.53 -2.68
CA LYS A 70 -13.41 -3.81 -2.75
C LYS A 70 -14.27 -2.59 -2.48
N GLU A 71 -13.76 -1.64 -1.70
CA GLU A 71 -14.41 -0.34 -1.49
C GLU A 71 -14.26 0.51 -2.77
N GLN A 72 -15.21 0.33 -3.70
CA GLN A 72 -15.52 1.34 -4.71
C GLN A 72 -15.93 2.61 -3.95
N PRO A 73 -15.38 3.80 -4.25
CA PRO A 73 -16.04 5.01 -3.80
C PRO A 73 -17.39 5.05 -4.51
N GLU A 74 -18.46 4.83 -3.75
CA GLU A 74 -19.83 5.17 -4.16
C GLU A 74 -19.76 6.63 -4.60
N ARG A 75 -19.81 6.84 -5.92
CA ARG A 75 -19.83 8.18 -6.53
C ARG A 75 -21.12 8.86 -6.07
N GLY A 76 -21.02 9.68 -5.04
CA GLY A 76 -21.96 10.77 -4.78
C GLY A 76 -21.68 11.95 -5.70
#